data_AF-A0A7C8N861-F1
#
_entry.id   AF-A0A7C8N861-F1
#
_cell.length_a   1.000
_cell.length_b   1.000
_cell.length_c   1.000
_cell.angle_alpha   90.00
_cell.angle_beta   90.00
_cell.angle_gamma   90.00
#
_symmetry.space_group_name_H-M   'P 1'
#
loop_
_entity.id
_entity.type
_entity.pdbx_description
1 polymer ?
#
loop_
_entity_poly.entity_id
_entity_poly.type
_entity_poly.pdbx_seq_one_letter_code
_entity_poly.pdbx_strand_id
1 'polypeptide(L)'
;MSSRSPLRQPPWLPPPPDDTYYADSKEITKRVLDTIFNNLSKCPDLNFGLLNVGDPDTRSCIRRRLAHLLPHDNYQYTYSQIAMWNALMDSPMALSNRDLQKVVPMKDYQHPLTLSGDIVPNSRGFFVYSWTMSVSEFDIFIEYLQTEERGFYQLIDWCGPIHGGRLTPDYRFTIRYVGSCAMSEWPNGPTENIYSETEDARSGNLAAFLMAILCKFPTVAATYQCHLIQYVTTLMVDKEGLHDLIHSVLIEFFGTPFVLNRHPKNKASKFFTERQSMVTSLNLRFDGAALKGRLDCPPSMFLKLRNHFKRIKDYLDATQSPDATGTNSGVFRFDDAKCAALVGQSMPQYYKGNRPIMIITGQSMHINDYIHGRPFSFSRDPGNQLVSQLLSHIGNRDLREMCVEPFAYYCLAPWPQHENLRDAIEFMWDYFKIVKPPLVGYQGNYLYYYVDEIGEPIRRQMGEHHFIHVSLMEPSRCRYGVEFIDGLACNFMHTSFVNAMLVADKVMQVLDDYEAIDREMDTLARQNSGSTQGSDPVRREQYVGNNSEAVCSLAMRLYEDFASTQAGGEFRRQFVEDTRVLRTEAQELALFIH
;
A
#
# COMPACT_ATOMS: atom_id res chain seq x y z
N MET A 1 19.29 51.13 15.16
CA MET A 1 18.99 49.97 16.03
C MET A 1 17.57 50.12 16.54
N SER A 2 16.61 49.35 15.99
CA SER A 2 15.21 49.41 16.41
C SER A 2 15.00 48.55 17.65
N SER A 3 14.33 49.10 18.65
CA SER A 3 13.97 48.46 19.91
C SER A 3 13.23 47.14 19.68
N ARG A 4 13.71 46.07 20.32
CA ARG A 4 13.00 44.79 20.43
C ARG A 4 11.67 45.03 21.16
N SER A 5 10.56 44.99 20.45
CA SER A 5 9.25 44.90 21.08
C SER A 5 9.17 43.57 21.84
N PRO A 6 8.91 43.56 23.16
CA PRO A 6 8.65 42.32 23.87
C PRO A 6 7.37 41.71 23.28
N LEU A 7 7.44 40.44 22.90
CA LEU A 7 6.27 39.64 22.52
C LEU A 7 5.26 39.74 23.67
N ARG A 8 4.14 40.43 23.46
CA ARG A 8 3.06 40.54 24.45
C ARG A 8 2.53 39.14 24.73
N GLN A 9 2.36 38.82 26.01
CA GLN A 9 1.64 37.63 26.48
C GLN A 9 0.25 37.61 25.80
N PRO A 10 -0.14 36.50 25.15
CA PRO A 10 -1.45 36.40 24.54
C PRO A 10 -2.55 36.57 25.61
N PRO A 11 -3.62 37.34 25.33
CA PRO A 11 -4.65 37.69 26.31
C PRO A 11 -5.50 36.52 26.83
N TRP A 12 -5.30 35.32 26.29
CA TRP A 12 -6.02 34.09 26.64
C TRP A 12 -5.21 33.14 27.54
N LEU A 13 -3.95 33.45 27.82
CA LEU A 13 -3.22 32.82 28.92
C LEU A 13 -3.76 33.42 30.22
N PRO A 14 -4.28 32.61 31.17
CA PRO A 14 -4.77 33.15 32.43
C PRO A 14 -3.66 33.95 33.12
N PRO A 15 -3.98 35.10 33.75
CA PRO A 15 -3.03 35.72 34.66
C PRO A 15 -2.67 34.66 35.70
N PRO A 16 -1.38 34.54 36.03
CA PRO A 16 -0.93 33.41 36.80
C PRO A 16 -1.61 33.43 38.18
N PRO A 17 -2.19 32.31 38.62
CA PRO A 17 -2.46 32.10 40.04
C PRO A 17 -1.12 32.09 40.77
N ASP A 18 -1.10 32.66 41.98
CA ASP A 18 -0.03 32.47 42.95
C ASP A 18 0.19 30.96 43.17
N ASP A 19 1.16 30.36 42.48
CA ASP A 19 1.79 29.10 42.85
C ASP A 19 3.10 28.90 42.04
N THR A 20 4.22 28.94 42.77
CA THR A 20 5.59 28.49 42.45
C THR A 20 5.95 28.18 40.97
N TYR A 21 6.69 29.10 40.35
CA TYR A 21 7.31 28.90 39.03
C TYR A 21 8.63 28.12 39.11
N TYR A 22 8.87 27.21 38.15
CA TYR A 22 10.09 26.40 38.05
C TYR A 22 10.99 26.85 36.87
N ALA A 23 12.31 26.78 37.04
CA ALA A 23 13.33 27.38 36.18
C ALA A 23 13.85 26.49 35.02
N ASP A 24 13.24 25.31 34.79
CA ASP A 24 13.82 24.27 33.92
C ASP A 24 13.46 24.43 32.42
N SER A 25 12.93 25.59 32.00
CA SER A 25 12.46 25.82 30.62
C SER A 25 13.57 25.71 29.56
N LYS A 26 14.80 26.11 29.88
CA LYS A 26 15.96 25.96 28.98
C LYS A 26 16.35 24.51 28.75
N GLU A 27 16.29 23.69 29.78
CA GLU A 27 16.65 22.28 29.69
C GLU A 27 15.62 21.50 28.88
N ILE A 28 14.34 21.76 29.12
CA ILE A 28 13.23 21.18 28.35
C ILE A 28 13.34 21.61 26.87
N THR A 29 13.50 22.90 26.59
CA THR A 29 13.65 23.43 25.21
C THR A 29 14.79 22.76 24.48
N LYS A 30 15.95 22.66 25.12
CA LYS A 30 17.13 22.02 24.56
C LYS A 30 16.88 20.53 24.30
N ARG A 31 16.30 19.81 25.28
CA ARG A 31 16.00 18.38 25.16
C ARG A 31 15.06 18.09 23.99
N VAL A 32 13.96 18.84 23.85
CA VAL A 32 12.99 18.67 22.75
C VAL A 32 13.65 18.91 21.39
N LEU A 33 14.36 20.02 21.24
CA LEU A 33 15.01 20.39 19.99
C LEU A 33 16.12 19.41 19.59
N ASP A 34 16.98 19.04 20.55
CA ASP A 34 18.05 18.09 20.31
C ASP A 34 17.49 16.73 19.91
N THR A 35 16.43 16.25 20.56
CA THR A 35 15.77 14.98 20.17
C THR A 35 15.25 15.03 18.73
N ILE A 36 14.49 16.07 18.37
CA ILE A 36 13.92 16.20 17.02
C ILE A 36 15.04 16.23 15.96
N PHE A 37 16.02 17.13 16.12
CA PHE A 37 17.07 17.29 15.12
C PHE A 37 18.02 16.09 15.06
N ASN A 38 18.29 15.44 16.19
CA ASN A 38 19.07 14.21 16.21
C ASN A 38 18.33 13.08 15.47
N ASN A 39 17.02 12.96 15.62
CA ASN A 39 16.24 11.96 14.89
C ASN A 39 16.19 12.26 13.38
N LEU A 40 15.91 13.51 12.99
CA LEU A 40 15.92 13.91 11.58
C LEU A 40 17.30 13.68 10.93
N SER A 41 18.39 13.89 11.67
CA SER A 41 19.74 13.65 11.17
C SER A 41 20.05 12.17 10.89
N LYS A 42 19.31 11.24 11.53
CA LYS A 42 19.39 9.79 11.24
C LYS A 42 18.65 9.41 9.95
N CYS A 43 17.92 10.35 9.34
CA CYS A 43 17.16 10.15 8.11
C CYS A 43 17.77 10.96 6.94
N PRO A 44 18.99 10.61 6.46
CA PRO A 44 19.73 11.40 5.47
C PRO A 44 19.04 11.47 4.10
N ASP A 45 18.05 10.60 3.85
CA ASP A 45 17.29 10.57 2.60
C ASP A 45 16.21 11.65 2.50
N LEU A 46 15.88 12.32 3.60
CA LEU A 46 14.91 13.41 3.58
C LEU A 46 15.50 14.62 2.84
N ASN A 47 14.89 14.95 1.70
CA ASN A 47 15.28 16.11 0.91
C ASN A 47 14.42 17.31 1.35
N PHE A 48 15.04 18.25 2.05
CA PHE A 48 14.43 19.51 2.47
C PHE A 48 14.85 20.68 1.56
N GLY A 49 15.05 20.42 0.28
CA GLY A 49 15.46 21.43 -0.69
C GLY A 49 16.86 21.96 -0.39
N LEU A 50 16.95 23.24 -0.07
CA LEU A 50 18.22 23.92 0.23
C LEU A 50 18.58 23.87 1.72
N LEU A 51 17.68 23.39 2.57
CA LEU A 51 17.84 23.38 4.01
C LEU A 51 18.57 22.12 4.48
N ASN A 52 19.53 22.30 5.40
CA ASN A 52 20.27 21.21 6.00
C ASN A 52 19.95 21.12 7.50
N VAL A 53 19.45 19.97 7.95
CA VAL A 53 19.11 19.69 9.36
C VAL A 53 20.33 19.84 10.30
N GLY A 54 21.53 19.60 9.78
CA GLY A 54 22.79 19.77 10.51
C GLY A 54 23.29 21.22 10.59
N ASP A 55 22.75 22.13 9.77
CA ASP A 55 23.18 23.52 9.72
C ASP A 55 22.60 24.34 10.90
N PRO A 56 23.45 25.03 11.70
CA PRO A 56 22.99 25.85 12.81
C PRO A 56 22.00 26.96 12.42
N ASP A 57 22.14 27.55 11.23
CA ASP A 57 21.26 28.63 10.78
C ASP A 57 19.86 28.10 10.44
N THR A 58 19.78 26.94 9.80
CA THR A 58 18.54 26.20 9.57
C THR A 58 17.83 25.88 10.90
N ARG A 59 18.56 25.34 11.89
CA ARG A 59 18.01 25.06 13.23
C ARG A 59 17.49 26.31 13.92
N SER A 60 18.23 27.41 13.83
CA SER A 60 17.85 28.72 14.38
C SER A 60 16.60 29.28 13.72
N CYS A 61 16.48 29.13 12.39
CA CYS A 61 15.30 29.53 11.62
C CYS A 61 14.05 28.75 12.04
N ILE A 62 14.16 27.41 12.14
CA ILE A 62 13.06 26.54 12.59
C ILE A 62 12.65 26.87 14.02
N ARG A 63 13.61 26.99 14.94
CA ARG A 63 13.35 27.39 16.33
C ARG A 63 12.58 28.71 16.40
N ARG A 64 12.91 29.69 15.56
CA ARG A 64 12.20 30.98 15.51
C ARG A 64 10.77 30.84 14.99
N ARG A 65 10.56 30.04 13.93
CA ARG A 65 9.23 29.85 13.32
C ARG A 65 8.30 29.00 14.18
N LEU A 66 8.85 28.04 14.91
CA LEU A 66 8.11 27.19 15.83
C LEU A 66 8.18 27.70 17.28
N ALA A 67 8.60 28.95 17.52
CA ALA A 67 8.72 29.51 18.87
C ALA A 67 7.38 29.56 19.63
N HIS A 68 6.25 29.50 18.92
CA HIS A 68 4.91 29.43 19.49
C HIS A 68 4.46 27.99 19.82
N LEU A 69 5.16 27.00 19.29
CA LEU A 69 4.86 25.57 19.46
C LEU A 69 5.85 24.90 20.42
N LEU A 70 7.13 25.23 20.27
CA LEU A 70 8.21 24.62 21.02
C LEU A 70 8.40 25.33 22.37
N PRO A 71 8.96 24.64 23.37
CA PRO A 71 9.28 25.28 24.63
C PRO A 71 10.23 26.48 24.39
N HIS A 72 10.08 27.55 25.17
CA HIS A 72 10.85 28.77 25.02
C HIS A 72 11.69 29.02 26.27
N ASP A 73 13.00 29.22 26.07
CA ASP A 73 14.04 29.45 27.10
C ASP A 73 13.76 30.58 28.11
N ASN A 74 12.81 31.46 27.82
CA ASN A 74 12.50 32.66 28.61
C ASN A 74 11.09 32.59 29.22
N TYR A 75 10.38 31.48 28.99
CA TYR A 75 9.05 31.25 29.51
C TYR A 75 9.12 30.48 30.83
N GLN A 76 8.23 30.79 31.76
CA GLN A 76 8.08 30.08 33.02
C GLN A 76 6.88 29.12 32.90
N TYR A 77 7.16 27.83 32.95
CA TYR A 77 6.13 26.79 32.87
C TYR A 77 5.61 26.45 34.26
N THR A 78 4.31 26.16 34.37
CA THR A 78 3.75 25.57 35.58
C THR A 78 4.22 24.12 35.73
N TYR A 79 4.16 23.57 36.93
CA TYR A 79 4.47 22.15 37.16
C TYR A 79 3.66 21.22 36.24
N SER A 80 2.37 21.53 36.05
CA SER A 80 1.51 20.77 35.13
C SER A 80 2.02 20.83 33.69
N GLN A 81 2.48 21.99 33.21
CA GLN A 81 3.02 22.12 31.86
C GLN A 81 4.35 21.38 31.69
N ILE A 82 5.23 21.44 32.69
CA ILE A 82 6.49 20.68 32.70
C ILE A 82 6.21 19.18 32.64
N ALA A 83 5.25 18.70 33.45
CA ALA A 83 4.84 17.30 33.42
C ALA A 83 4.29 16.88 32.05
N MET A 84 3.51 17.74 31.39
CA MET A 84 3.01 17.46 30.04
C MET A 84 4.14 17.46 28.99
N TRP A 85 5.11 18.36 29.09
CA TRP A 85 6.29 18.35 28.22
C TRP A 85 7.12 17.08 28.36
N ASN A 86 7.37 16.65 29.60
CA ASN A 86 8.08 15.39 29.84
C ASN A 86 7.27 14.19 29.33
N ALA A 87 5.97 14.14 29.61
CA ALA A 87 5.09 13.09 29.11
C ALA A 87 5.03 13.05 27.57
N LEU A 88 5.08 14.20 26.89
CA LEU A 88 5.11 14.25 25.43
C LEU A 88 6.42 13.67 24.87
N MET A 89 7.54 13.82 25.60
CA MET A 89 8.82 13.26 25.17
C MET A 89 8.97 11.78 25.53
N ASP A 90 8.40 11.36 26.65
CA ASP A 90 8.59 10.01 27.20
C ASP A 90 7.51 9.03 26.70
N SER A 91 6.25 9.47 26.57
CA SER A 91 5.13 8.65 26.08
C SER A 91 4.05 9.51 25.39
N PRO A 92 4.30 9.97 24.14
CA PRO A 92 3.37 10.82 23.39
C PRO A 92 1.95 10.24 23.26
N MET A 93 1.84 8.91 23.16
CA MET A 93 0.56 8.22 22.96
C MET A 93 -0.35 8.23 24.20
N ALA A 94 0.23 8.35 25.40
CA ALA A 94 -0.53 8.41 26.66
C ALA A 94 -1.27 9.75 26.86
N LEU A 95 -0.88 10.78 26.11
CA LEU A 95 -1.47 12.11 26.25
C LEU A 95 -2.81 12.19 25.51
N SER A 96 -3.83 12.73 26.19
CA SER A 96 -5.08 13.11 25.55
C SER A 96 -4.92 14.43 24.77
N ASN A 97 -5.83 14.73 23.83
CA ASN A 97 -5.82 16.03 23.14
C ASN A 97 -6.02 17.21 24.12
N ARG A 98 -6.83 17.01 25.18
CA ARG A 98 -7.05 18.01 26.23
C ARG A 98 -5.76 18.32 26.99
N ASP A 99 -4.95 17.30 27.27
CA ASP A 99 -3.67 17.47 27.95
C ASP A 99 -2.63 18.11 27.03
N LEU A 100 -2.62 17.70 25.76
CA LEU A 100 -1.75 18.27 24.74
C LEU A 100 -2.04 19.76 24.51
N GLN A 101 -3.31 20.18 24.54
CA GLN A 101 -3.73 21.59 24.43
C GLN A 101 -3.18 22.50 25.55
N LYS A 102 -2.71 21.96 26.68
CA LYS A 102 -2.10 22.73 27.77
C LYS A 102 -0.72 23.29 27.40
N VAL A 103 -0.06 22.67 26.41
CA VAL A 103 1.32 22.98 26.00
C VAL A 103 1.45 23.27 24.50
N VAL A 104 0.55 22.73 23.67
CA VAL A 104 0.49 22.97 22.23
C VAL A 104 -0.76 23.80 21.91
N PRO A 105 -0.63 24.96 21.24
CA PRO A 105 -1.78 25.78 20.90
C PRO A 105 -2.54 25.14 19.74
N MET A 106 -3.54 24.31 20.06
CA MET A 106 -4.39 23.63 19.09
C MET A 106 -5.80 24.21 19.11
N LYS A 107 -6.42 24.35 17.93
CA LYS A 107 -7.78 24.82 17.78
C LYS A 107 -8.70 23.69 17.32
N ASP A 108 -9.75 23.43 18.09
CA ASP A 108 -10.80 22.49 17.71
C ASP A 108 -11.62 23.00 16.53
N TYR A 109 -11.94 22.10 15.60
CA TYR A 109 -12.78 22.36 14.45
C TYR A 109 -14.24 22.62 14.83
N GLN A 110 -14.75 22.06 15.93
CA GLN A 110 -16.17 22.19 16.34
C GLN A 110 -16.52 23.61 16.80
N HIS A 111 -15.52 24.43 17.08
CA HIS A 111 -15.68 25.83 17.47
C HIS A 111 -14.77 26.73 16.64
N PRO A 112 -15.07 26.91 15.33
CA PRO A 112 -14.30 27.80 14.48
C PRO A 112 -14.63 29.23 14.88
N LEU A 113 -13.95 29.77 15.89
CA LEU A 113 -13.85 31.21 16.05
C LEU A 113 -13.35 31.75 14.70
N THR A 114 -13.98 32.78 14.15
CA THR A 114 -13.49 33.48 12.97
C THR A 114 -11.98 33.68 13.12
N LEU A 115 -11.16 33.20 12.18
CA LEU A 115 -9.72 33.47 12.18
C LEU A 115 -9.57 35.00 12.11
N SER A 116 -9.45 35.64 13.27
CA SER A 116 -9.49 37.09 13.43
C SER A 116 -8.11 37.68 13.16
N GLY A 117 -7.62 37.44 11.95
CA GLY A 117 -6.38 37.97 11.41
C GLY A 117 -6.35 37.77 9.89
N ASP A 118 -5.74 38.71 9.17
CA ASP A 118 -5.55 38.62 7.72
C ASP A 118 -4.87 37.29 7.38
N ILE A 119 -5.64 36.34 6.83
CA ILE A 119 -5.08 35.09 6.33
C ILE A 119 -4.12 35.47 5.22
N VAL A 120 -2.82 35.23 5.46
CA VAL A 120 -1.79 35.49 4.45
C VAL A 120 -2.19 34.71 3.19
N PRO A 121 -2.36 35.37 2.03
CA PRO A 121 -2.74 34.71 0.80
C PRO A 121 -1.77 33.56 0.49
N ASN A 122 -2.28 32.42 0.03
CA ASN A 122 -1.50 31.22 -0.26
C ASN A 122 -0.73 30.64 0.94
N SER A 123 -1.23 30.81 2.16
CA SER A 123 -0.67 30.14 3.33
C SER A 123 -1.23 28.72 3.51
N ARG A 124 -0.38 27.82 4.00
CA ARG A 124 -0.74 26.46 4.43
C ARG A 124 -0.60 26.34 5.93
N GLY A 125 -1.60 25.75 6.57
CA GLY A 125 -1.59 25.40 7.99
C GLY A 125 -1.31 23.91 8.19
N PHE A 126 -0.97 23.55 9.41
CA PHE A 126 -0.78 22.16 9.84
C PHE A 126 -1.86 21.77 10.83
N PHE A 127 -2.35 20.55 10.73
CA PHE A 127 -3.39 20.02 11.62
C PHE A 127 -3.02 18.64 12.12
N VAL A 128 -3.69 18.20 13.17
CA VAL A 128 -3.55 16.87 13.77
C VAL A 128 -4.91 16.19 13.80
N TYR A 129 -4.99 15.01 13.18
CA TYR A 129 -6.03 14.03 13.49
C TYR A 129 -5.59 13.17 14.67
N SER A 130 -6.54 12.87 15.54
CA SER A 130 -6.31 12.01 16.69
C SER A 130 -7.46 11.01 16.84
N TRP A 131 -7.13 9.76 17.17
CA TRP A 131 -8.08 8.70 17.52
C TRP A 131 -7.74 8.14 18.90
N THR A 132 -8.76 7.82 19.68
CA THR A 132 -8.58 7.24 21.01
C THR A 132 -8.97 5.76 21.00
N MET A 133 -8.04 4.91 21.39
CA MET A 133 -8.18 3.45 21.37
C MET A 133 -7.77 2.87 22.73
N SER A 134 -8.40 1.80 23.18
CA SER A 134 -7.96 1.02 24.36
C SER A 134 -6.87 0.01 24.01
N VAL A 135 -6.16 -0.50 25.01
CA VAL A 135 -5.20 -1.61 24.80
C VAL A 135 -5.89 -2.86 24.26
N SER A 136 -7.10 -3.18 24.74
CA SER A 136 -7.88 -4.31 24.21
C SER A 136 -8.28 -4.14 22.74
N GLU A 137 -8.70 -2.94 22.34
CA GLU A 137 -9.00 -2.63 20.93
C GLU A 137 -7.72 -2.71 20.08
N PHE A 138 -6.58 -2.32 20.64
CA PHE A 138 -5.28 -2.41 19.99
C PHE A 138 -4.84 -3.85 19.73
N ASP A 139 -5.01 -4.75 20.71
CA ASP A 139 -4.67 -6.16 20.55
C ASP A 139 -5.42 -6.79 19.38
N ILE A 140 -6.73 -6.52 19.29
CA ILE A 140 -7.57 -6.99 18.18
C ILE A 140 -7.17 -6.32 16.86
N PHE A 141 -6.75 -5.04 16.88
CA PHE A 141 -6.26 -4.34 15.70
C PHE A 141 -4.97 -4.99 15.17
N ILE A 142 -4.04 -5.36 16.04
CA ILE A 142 -2.83 -6.09 15.67
C ILE A 142 -3.17 -7.46 15.10
N GLU A 143 -4.03 -8.23 15.77
CA GLU A 143 -4.46 -9.55 15.30
C GLU A 143 -5.12 -9.46 13.92
N TYR A 144 -5.96 -8.47 13.68
CA TYR A 144 -6.58 -8.23 12.38
C TYR A 144 -5.53 -7.93 11.30
N LEU A 145 -4.61 -7.01 11.56
CA LEU A 145 -3.55 -6.67 10.60
C LEU A 145 -2.63 -7.87 10.31
N GLN A 146 -2.36 -8.71 11.32
CA GLN A 146 -1.61 -9.95 11.14
C GLN A 146 -2.38 -10.97 10.30
N THR A 147 -3.67 -11.16 10.57
CA THR A 147 -4.55 -12.10 9.85
C THR A 147 -4.70 -11.72 8.38
N GLU A 148 -4.80 -10.42 8.09
CA GLU A 148 -4.87 -9.90 6.72
C GLU A 148 -3.51 -9.84 6.02
N GLU A 149 -2.43 -10.27 6.68
CA GLU A 149 -1.04 -10.13 6.22
C GLU A 149 -0.64 -8.68 5.91
N ARG A 150 -1.32 -7.72 6.55
CA ARG A 150 -1.11 -6.27 6.42
C ARG A 150 -0.29 -5.78 7.60
N GLY A 151 0.95 -6.22 7.69
CA GLY A 151 1.89 -5.77 8.72
C GLY A 151 2.66 -4.51 8.31
N PHE A 152 2.99 -3.67 9.28
CA PHE A 152 4.05 -2.68 9.15
C PHE A 152 4.89 -2.69 10.43
N TYR A 153 6.22 -2.67 10.30
CA TYR A 153 7.19 -2.85 11.41
C TYR A 153 6.95 -1.94 12.63
N GLN A 154 6.30 -0.81 12.42
CA GLN A 154 5.87 0.18 13.42
C GLN A 154 5.04 -0.48 14.51
N LEU A 155 4.26 -1.51 14.17
CA LEU A 155 3.44 -2.22 15.14
C LEU A 155 4.32 -2.85 16.22
N ILE A 156 5.55 -3.25 15.90
CA ILE A 156 6.54 -3.72 16.87
C ILE A 156 6.96 -2.58 17.81
N ASP A 157 7.23 -1.39 17.25
CA ASP A 157 7.55 -0.18 18.03
C ASP A 157 6.38 0.26 18.94
N TRP A 158 5.15 -0.05 18.58
CA TRP A 158 3.95 0.25 19.36
C TRP A 158 3.69 -0.79 20.45
N CYS A 159 3.85 -2.08 20.12
CA CYS A 159 3.68 -3.17 21.07
C CYS A 159 4.66 -3.07 22.24
N GLY A 160 5.91 -2.66 22.01
CA GLY A 160 6.92 -2.52 23.07
C GLY A 160 6.45 -1.65 24.25
N PRO A 161 6.10 -0.37 24.04
CA PRO A 161 5.60 0.50 25.09
C PRO A 161 4.20 0.11 25.64
N ILE A 162 3.31 -0.40 24.78
CA ILE A 162 1.93 -0.74 25.16
C ILE A 162 1.89 -2.01 26.04
N HIS A 163 2.66 -3.04 25.69
CA HIS A 163 2.71 -4.32 26.41
C HIS A 163 3.86 -4.41 27.42
N GLY A 164 4.92 -3.61 27.25
CA GLY A 164 6.11 -3.60 28.11
C GLY A 164 5.93 -2.83 29.43
N GLY A 165 4.95 -1.91 29.47
CA GLY A 165 4.39 -1.39 30.72
C GLY A 165 3.12 -2.16 31.04
N ARG A 166 2.85 -2.50 32.30
CA ARG A 166 1.62 -3.21 32.74
C ARG A 166 0.36 -2.36 32.58
N LEU A 167 0.07 -1.84 31.38
CA LEU A 167 -1.14 -1.11 31.08
C LEU A 167 -2.31 -2.09 31.16
N THR A 168 -3.38 -1.67 31.82
CA THR A 168 -4.59 -2.47 31.90
C THR A 168 -5.29 -2.48 30.54
N PRO A 169 -6.07 -3.53 30.20
CA PRO A 169 -6.78 -3.60 28.92
C PRO A 169 -7.66 -2.37 28.61
N ASP A 170 -8.22 -1.74 29.64
CA ASP A 170 -9.06 -0.53 29.53
C ASP A 170 -8.28 0.79 29.42
N TYR A 171 -6.94 0.73 29.52
CA TYR A 171 -6.12 1.92 29.39
C TYR A 171 -6.25 2.48 27.97
N ARG A 172 -6.48 3.79 27.85
CA ARG A 172 -6.70 4.45 26.56
C ARG A 172 -5.49 5.27 26.16
N PHE A 173 -5.14 5.20 24.89
CA PHE A 173 -4.07 5.97 24.28
C PHE A 173 -4.56 6.63 22.99
N THR A 174 -3.79 7.60 22.50
CA THR A 174 -4.13 8.43 21.35
C THR A 174 -3.16 8.20 20.19
N ILE A 175 -3.68 7.74 19.06
CA ILE A 175 -2.94 7.63 17.78
C ILE A 175 -3.16 8.91 17.01
N ARG A 176 -2.12 9.44 16.35
CA ARG A 176 -2.16 10.74 15.68
C ARG A 176 -1.72 10.70 14.23
N TYR A 177 -2.20 11.64 13.44
CA TYR A 177 -1.72 11.95 12.09
C TYR A 177 -1.56 13.46 11.98
N VAL A 178 -0.42 13.93 11.50
CA VAL A 178 -0.12 15.31 11.18
C VAL A 178 -0.35 15.52 9.68
N GLY A 179 -1.22 16.46 9.33
CA GLY A 179 -1.49 16.82 7.94
C GLY A 179 -1.28 18.30 7.68
N SER A 180 -1.48 18.71 6.41
CA SER A 180 -1.41 20.11 6.04
C SER A 180 -2.41 20.46 4.94
N CYS A 181 -3.08 21.61 5.06
CA CYS A 181 -4.03 22.10 4.06
C CYS A 181 -3.78 23.57 3.75
N ALA A 182 -4.39 24.08 2.67
CA ALA A 182 -4.44 25.52 2.50
C ALA A 182 -5.28 26.15 3.64
N MET A 183 -4.87 27.30 4.15
CA MET A 183 -5.64 27.99 5.19
C MET A 183 -7.01 28.44 4.71
N SER A 184 -7.19 28.60 3.39
CA SER A 184 -8.49 28.86 2.75
C SER A 184 -9.44 27.66 2.79
N GLU A 185 -8.91 26.45 2.94
CA GLU A 185 -9.68 25.21 3.00
C GLU A 185 -10.06 24.86 4.46
N TRP A 186 -9.44 25.50 5.46
CA TRP A 186 -9.71 25.21 6.87
C TRP A 186 -11.03 25.87 7.34
N PRO A 187 -11.88 25.16 8.11
CA PRO A 187 -11.74 23.77 8.55
C PRO A 187 -12.27 22.74 7.54
N ASN A 188 -13.09 23.17 6.58
CA ASN A 188 -13.94 22.31 5.77
C ASN A 188 -13.18 21.21 5.02
N GLY A 189 -12.14 21.56 4.25
CA GLY A 189 -11.42 20.62 3.39
C GLY A 189 -10.92 19.37 4.12
N PRO A 190 -10.07 19.50 5.15
CA PRO A 190 -9.63 18.36 5.94
C PRO A 190 -10.82 17.60 6.54
N THR A 191 -11.76 18.29 7.19
CA THR A 191 -12.84 17.65 7.96
C THR A 191 -13.88 16.94 7.10
N GLU A 192 -14.11 17.40 5.88
CA GLU A 192 -15.09 16.82 4.96
C GLU A 192 -14.57 15.50 4.36
N ASN A 193 -13.25 15.36 4.21
CA ASN A 193 -12.69 14.19 3.54
C ASN A 193 -11.28 13.83 4.01
N ILE A 194 -11.19 13.21 5.19
CA ILE A 194 -9.95 12.65 5.73
C ILE A 194 -9.24 11.69 4.76
N TYR A 195 -9.97 11.06 3.84
CA TYR A 195 -9.38 10.12 2.88
C TYR A 195 -8.50 10.81 1.84
N SER A 196 -8.72 12.11 1.58
CA SER A 196 -7.83 12.89 0.72
C SER A 196 -6.39 12.93 1.26
N GLU A 197 -6.23 12.82 2.59
CA GLU A 197 -4.90 12.74 3.21
C GLU A 197 -4.17 11.44 2.87
N THR A 198 -4.87 10.36 2.54
CA THR A 198 -4.24 9.11 2.08
C THR A 198 -3.56 9.25 0.71
N GLU A 199 -3.83 10.34 0.01
CA GLU A 199 -3.15 10.69 -1.24
C GLU A 199 -1.81 11.39 -1.05
N ASP A 200 -1.55 11.95 0.14
CA ASP A 200 -0.26 12.56 0.44
C ASP A 200 0.81 11.45 0.42
N ALA A 201 1.94 11.71 -0.23
CA ALA A 201 3.08 10.79 -0.22
C ALA A 201 3.63 10.55 1.20
N ARG A 202 3.31 11.43 2.15
CA ARG A 202 3.65 11.40 3.58
C ARG A 202 2.52 10.82 4.43
N SER A 203 1.47 10.27 3.81
CA SER A 203 0.34 9.66 4.51
C SER A 203 0.75 8.47 5.39
N GLY A 204 1.91 7.87 5.09
CA GLY A 204 2.50 6.81 5.89
C GLY A 204 1.56 5.62 6.00
N ASN A 205 1.18 5.25 7.23
CA ASN A 205 0.29 4.12 7.50
C ASN A 205 -1.18 4.53 7.64
N LEU A 206 -1.52 5.79 7.34
CA LEU A 206 -2.88 6.31 7.52
C LEU A 206 -3.92 5.46 6.79
N ALA A 207 -3.65 5.07 5.54
CA ALA A 207 -4.59 4.30 4.74
C ALA A 207 -4.92 2.95 5.40
N ALA A 208 -3.90 2.18 5.78
CA ALA A 208 -4.06 0.89 6.45
C ALA A 208 -4.75 1.03 7.83
N PHE A 209 -4.39 2.07 8.59
CA PHE A 209 -5.02 2.36 9.88
C PHE A 209 -6.51 2.70 9.73
N LEU A 210 -6.84 3.65 8.85
CA LEU A 210 -8.22 4.06 8.57
C LEU A 210 -9.07 2.86 8.14
N MET A 211 -8.54 2.05 7.22
CA MET A 211 -9.18 0.83 6.76
C MET A 211 -9.56 -0.10 7.92
N ALA A 212 -8.59 -0.44 8.76
CA ALA A 212 -8.80 -1.35 9.88
C ALA A 212 -9.80 -0.82 10.90
N ILE A 213 -9.71 0.46 11.29
CA ILE A 213 -10.67 1.03 12.25
C ILE A 213 -12.08 1.16 11.65
N LEU A 214 -12.21 1.45 10.36
CA LEU A 214 -13.53 1.58 9.72
C LEU A 214 -14.22 0.22 9.55
N CYS A 215 -13.44 -0.84 9.34
CA CYS A 215 -13.98 -2.19 9.19
C CYS A 215 -14.22 -2.89 10.54
N LYS A 216 -13.28 -2.79 11.49
CA LYS A 216 -13.30 -3.56 12.74
C LYS A 216 -13.66 -2.76 13.99
N PHE A 217 -13.45 -1.44 13.97
CA PHE A 217 -13.61 -0.58 15.16
C PHE A 217 -14.36 0.71 14.84
N PRO A 218 -15.62 0.64 14.39
CA PRO A 218 -16.40 1.83 14.04
C PRO A 218 -16.54 2.80 15.23
N THR A 219 -16.49 2.29 16.46
CA THR A 219 -16.44 3.08 17.70
C THR A 219 -15.16 3.91 17.79
N VAL A 220 -14.00 3.32 17.51
CA VAL A 220 -12.71 4.04 17.47
C VAL A 220 -12.70 5.05 16.32
N ALA A 221 -13.19 4.67 15.13
CA ALA A 221 -13.31 5.57 13.99
C ALA A 221 -14.16 6.81 14.33
N ALA A 222 -15.23 6.65 15.10
CA ALA A 222 -16.07 7.75 15.56
C ALA A 222 -15.40 8.67 16.61
N THR A 223 -14.29 8.27 17.23
CA THR A 223 -13.54 9.11 18.18
C THR A 223 -12.67 10.18 17.51
N TYR A 224 -12.63 10.22 16.18
CA TYR A 224 -11.70 11.11 15.48
C TYR A 224 -11.91 12.57 15.89
N GLN A 225 -10.81 13.26 16.13
CA GLN A 225 -10.79 14.70 16.38
C GLN A 225 -9.77 15.36 15.46
N CYS A 226 -10.12 16.51 14.91
CA CYS A 226 -9.23 17.31 14.05
C CYS A 226 -8.89 18.64 14.72
N HIS A 227 -7.61 18.95 14.86
CA HIS A 227 -7.19 20.21 15.44
C HIS A 227 -6.17 20.93 14.57
N LEU A 228 -6.36 22.23 14.35
CA LEU A 228 -5.34 23.07 13.72
C LEU A 228 -4.26 23.41 14.73
N ILE A 229 -2.99 23.23 14.36
CA ILE A 229 -1.85 23.74 15.13
C ILE A 229 -1.75 25.24 14.84
N GLN A 230 -2.07 26.07 15.84
CA GLN A 230 -2.11 27.51 15.67
C GLN A 230 -0.70 28.08 15.43
N TYR A 231 -0.65 29.22 14.73
CA TYR A 231 0.56 30.03 14.48
C TYR A 231 1.64 29.37 13.62
N VAL A 232 1.52 28.08 13.28
CA VAL A 232 2.43 27.39 12.36
C VAL A 232 1.86 27.44 10.96
N THR A 233 2.36 28.37 10.14
CA THR A 233 1.97 28.49 8.74
C THR A 233 3.19 28.56 7.82
N THR A 234 3.00 28.06 6.61
CA THR A 234 3.99 28.06 5.52
C THR A 234 3.37 28.64 4.26
N LEU A 235 4.16 28.94 3.24
CA LEU A 235 3.65 29.37 1.94
C LEU A 235 3.40 28.17 1.05
N MET A 236 2.39 28.25 0.18
CA MET A 236 2.03 27.18 -0.77
C MET A 236 3.15 26.93 -1.79
N VAL A 237 3.89 27.97 -2.18
CA VAL A 237 5.06 27.88 -3.04
C VAL A 237 6.31 27.99 -2.17
N ASP A 238 6.77 26.84 -1.70
CA ASP A 238 7.99 26.74 -0.92
C ASP A 238 9.12 26.18 -1.78
N LYS A 239 9.96 27.09 -2.29
CA LYS A 239 11.13 26.72 -3.12
C LYS A 239 12.30 26.20 -2.29
N GLU A 240 12.29 26.45 -0.98
CA GLU A 240 13.43 26.16 -0.10
C GLU A 240 13.29 24.82 0.62
N GLY A 241 12.10 24.19 0.60
CA GLY A 241 11.81 22.92 1.29
C GLY A 241 11.48 23.07 2.78
N LEU A 242 11.22 24.30 3.22
CA LEU A 242 10.81 24.66 4.57
C LEU A 242 9.48 24.03 5.03
N HIS A 243 8.47 23.94 4.17
CA HIS A 243 7.19 23.31 4.45
C HIS A 243 7.39 21.84 4.82
N ASP A 244 8.17 21.13 4.02
CA ASP A 244 8.50 19.73 4.27
C ASP A 244 9.33 19.57 5.54
N LEU A 245 10.31 20.46 5.77
CA LEU A 245 11.10 20.44 7.00
C LEU A 245 10.24 20.69 8.24
N ILE A 246 9.34 21.69 8.20
CA ILE A 246 8.42 21.96 9.32
C ILE A 246 7.49 20.76 9.54
N HIS A 247 6.95 20.16 8.47
CA HIS A 247 6.11 18.98 8.60
C HIS A 247 6.87 17.83 9.28
N SER A 248 8.10 17.53 8.83
CA SER A 248 8.95 16.51 9.43
C SER A 248 9.31 16.81 10.89
N VAL A 249 9.54 18.09 11.24
CA VAL A 249 9.76 18.51 12.63
C VAL A 249 8.51 18.29 13.48
N LEU A 250 7.31 18.55 12.96
CA LEU A 250 6.05 18.30 13.66
C LEU A 250 5.82 16.80 13.90
N ILE A 251 6.12 15.97 12.89
CA ILE A 251 6.06 14.50 12.99
C ILE A 251 6.97 14.00 14.12
N GLU A 252 8.22 14.45 14.15
CA GLU A 252 9.17 14.11 15.23
C GLU A 252 8.71 14.63 16.58
N PHE A 253 8.17 15.84 16.62
CA PHE A 253 7.69 16.48 17.85
C PHE A 253 6.54 15.71 18.51
N PHE A 254 5.59 15.19 17.73
CA PHE A 254 4.52 14.35 18.25
C PHE A 254 4.94 12.88 18.45
N GLY A 255 6.20 12.56 18.14
CA GLY A 255 6.81 11.25 18.31
C GLY A 255 6.60 10.35 17.10
N THR A 256 7.61 10.31 16.20
CA THR A 256 7.62 9.51 14.96
C THR A 256 7.18 8.05 15.10
N PRO A 257 7.48 7.33 16.20
CA PRO A 257 6.92 5.99 16.38
C PRO A 257 5.40 6.05 16.37
N PHE A 258 4.76 7.00 17.05
CA PHE A 258 3.34 6.98 17.42
C PHE A 258 2.42 7.84 16.53
N VAL A 259 2.97 8.45 15.48
CA VAL A 259 2.21 9.16 14.44
C VAL A 259 2.13 8.32 13.17
N LEU A 260 1.00 8.41 12.47
CA LEU A 260 0.71 7.65 11.26
C LEU A 260 1.55 8.14 10.06
N ASN A 261 1.97 9.42 10.08
CA ASN A 261 2.92 9.96 9.12
C ASN A 261 4.31 9.43 9.42
N ARG A 262 4.75 8.42 8.68
CA ARG A 262 6.16 8.08 8.66
C ARG A 262 6.91 8.95 7.67
N HIS A 263 8.16 9.25 7.99
CA HIS A 263 9.13 9.74 7.01
C HIS A 263 9.19 8.73 5.86
N PRO A 264 8.77 9.10 4.65
CA PRO A 264 8.66 8.15 3.56
C PRO A 264 10.06 7.77 3.09
N LYS A 265 10.60 6.63 3.54
CA LYS A 265 11.65 5.92 2.78
C LYS A 265 10.99 5.29 1.55
N ASN A 266 10.43 6.10 0.66
CA ASN A 266 9.70 5.66 -0.53
C ASN A 266 10.63 5.38 -1.73
N LYS A 267 11.89 5.04 -1.49
CA LYS A 267 12.85 4.73 -2.57
C LYS A 267 12.74 3.27 -2.99
N ALA A 268 11.58 2.87 -3.52
CA ALA A 268 11.48 1.65 -4.31
C ALA A 268 12.24 1.79 -5.66
N SER A 269 12.44 3.03 -6.13
CA SER A 269 12.90 3.33 -7.49
C SER A 269 14.39 3.13 -7.79
N LYS A 270 15.24 2.84 -6.79
CA LYS A 270 16.69 2.66 -7.03
C LYS A 270 17.12 1.22 -7.32
N PHE A 271 16.34 0.22 -6.94
CA PHE A 271 16.81 -1.17 -6.96
C PHE A 271 16.74 -1.84 -8.34
N PHE A 272 15.90 -1.36 -9.26
CA PHE A 272 15.67 -2.06 -10.54
C PHE A 272 16.74 -1.82 -11.60
N THR A 273 17.45 -0.69 -11.56
CA THR A 273 18.48 -0.35 -12.56
C THR A 273 19.63 -1.36 -12.58
N GLU A 274 20.00 -1.92 -11.44
CA GLU A 274 21.09 -2.90 -11.32
C GLU A 274 20.77 -4.23 -12.01
N ARG A 275 19.49 -4.56 -12.17
CA ARG A 275 19.02 -5.83 -12.73
C ARG A 275 18.57 -5.75 -14.18
N GLN A 276 18.69 -4.57 -14.79
CA GLN A 276 18.22 -4.33 -16.16
C GLN A 276 18.99 -5.16 -17.21
N SER A 277 20.28 -5.41 -16.98
CA SER A 277 21.11 -6.25 -17.85
C SER A 277 20.61 -7.69 -17.91
N MET A 278 20.22 -8.25 -16.75
CA MET A 278 19.62 -9.59 -16.65
C MET A 278 18.29 -9.63 -17.40
N VAL A 279 17.39 -8.66 -17.19
CA VAL A 279 16.10 -8.63 -17.91
C VAL A 279 16.31 -8.52 -19.42
N THR A 280 17.27 -7.70 -19.85
CA THR A 280 17.60 -7.53 -21.27
C THR A 280 18.17 -8.81 -21.88
N SER A 281 18.98 -9.58 -21.14
CA SER A 281 19.57 -10.83 -21.63
C SER A 281 18.55 -11.96 -21.82
N LEU A 282 17.37 -11.87 -21.18
CA LEU A 282 16.26 -12.81 -21.38
C LEU A 282 15.59 -12.64 -22.76
N ASN A 283 15.75 -11.48 -23.40
CA ASN A 283 15.21 -11.17 -24.73
C ASN A 283 13.70 -11.48 -24.87
N LEU A 284 12.91 -11.03 -23.89
CA LEU A 284 11.46 -11.29 -23.82
C LEU A 284 10.71 -10.59 -24.97
N ARG A 285 9.71 -11.25 -25.56
CA ARG A 285 9.00 -10.77 -26.78
C ARG A 285 7.88 -9.76 -26.50
N PHE A 286 7.95 -9.01 -25.41
CA PHE A 286 6.95 -8.00 -25.03
C PHE A 286 7.13 -6.64 -25.71
N ASP A 287 7.62 -6.62 -26.96
CA ASP A 287 7.67 -5.37 -27.74
C ASP A 287 6.25 -4.89 -28.05
N GLY A 288 5.93 -3.68 -27.61
CA GLY A 288 4.62 -3.09 -27.79
C GLY A 288 4.25 -2.77 -29.24
N ALA A 289 5.19 -2.70 -30.20
CA ALA A 289 4.84 -2.63 -31.62
C ALA A 289 4.31 -3.98 -32.15
N ALA A 290 4.88 -5.09 -31.65
CA ALA A 290 4.44 -6.44 -31.99
C ALA A 290 3.12 -6.82 -31.30
N LEU A 291 2.87 -6.32 -30.08
CA LEU A 291 1.65 -6.58 -29.32
C LEU A 291 0.44 -5.75 -29.78
N LYS A 292 0.62 -4.48 -30.17
CA LYS A 292 -0.49 -3.56 -30.50
C LYS A 292 -1.34 -4.00 -31.71
N GLY A 293 -0.82 -4.85 -32.60
CA GLY A 293 -1.56 -5.44 -33.72
C GLY A 293 -2.06 -6.86 -33.49
N ARG A 294 -1.86 -7.43 -32.29
CA ARG A 294 -2.16 -8.83 -31.97
C ARG A 294 -3.10 -8.99 -30.78
N LEU A 295 -3.58 -7.89 -30.22
CA LEU A 295 -4.34 -7.82 -28.99
C LEU A 295 -5.71 -7.20 -29.26
N ASP A 296 -6.75 -8.02 -29.28
CA ASP A 296 -8.15 -7.58 -29.42
C ASP A 296 -9.00 -8.23 -28.34
N CYS A 297 -9.86 -7.46 -27.65
CA CYS A 297 -10.81 -8.04 -26.71
C CYS A 297 -12.15 -8.32 -27.42
N PRO A 298 -12.67 -9.56 -27.41
CA PRO A 298 -13.97 -9.86 -27.99
C PRO A 298 -15.08 -9.01 -27.35
N PRO A 299 -15.98 -8.37 -28.12
CA PRO A 299 -17.05 -7.54 -27.55
C PRO A 299 -17.97 -8.30 -26.58
N SER A 300 -18.15 -9.61 -26.79
CA SER A 300 -18.92 -10.49 -25.92
C SER A 300 -18.27 -10.70 -24.54
N MET A 301 -16.94 -10.52 -24.43
CA MET A 301 -16.19 -10.60 -23.18
C MET A 301 -16.57 -9.45 -22.25
N PHE A 302 -16.60 -8.22 -22.79
CA PHE A 302 -16.95 -7.03 -22.03
C PHE A 302 -18.32 -7.17 -21.35
N LEU A 303 -19.31 -7.68 -22.09
CA LEU A 303 -20.66 -7.88 -21.53
C LEU A 303 -20.67 -8.93 -20.40
N LYS A 304 -19.92 -10.03 -20.54
CA LYS A 304 -19.80 -11.06 -19.51
C LYS A 304 -19.12 -10.51 -18.25
N LEU A 305 -18.01 -9.78 -18.41
CA LEU A 305 -17.30 -9.16 -17.29
C LEU A 305 -18.17 -8.10 -16.59
N ARG A 306 -18.87 -7.27 -17.35
CA ARG A 306 -19.83 -6.30 -16.79
C ARG A 306 -20.93 -6.99 -15.98
N ASN A 307 -21.49 -8.09 -16.49
CA ASN A 307 -22.50 -8.87 -15.76
C ASN A 307 -21.92 -9.52 -14.50
N HIS A 308 -20.66 -9.96 -14.53
CA HIS A 308 -19.98 -10.52 -13.37
C HIS A 308 -19.78 -9.50 -12.26
N PHE A 309 -19.22 -8.32 -12.56
CA PHE A 309 -19.06 -7.27 -11.55
C PHE A 309 -20.40 -6.69 -11.08
N LYS A 310 -21.43 -6.69 -11.95
CA LYS A 310 -22.80 -6.38 -11.53
C LYS A 310 -23.33 -7.41 -10.52
N ARG A 311 -23.09 -8.71 -10.72
CA ARG A 311 -23.45 -9.75 -9.74
C ARG A 311 -22.74 -9.56 -8.41
N ILE A 312 -21.46 -9.18 -8.41
CA ILE A 312 -20.73 -8.83 -7.18
C ILE A 312 -21.42 -7.66 -6.48
N LYS A 313 -21.73 -6.60 -7.22
CA LYS A 313 -22.44 -5.43 -6.68
C LYS A 313 -23.80 -5.82 -6.08
N ASP A 314 -24.60 -6.57 -6.82
CA ASP A 314 -25.94 -7.01 -6.40
C ASP A 314 -25.84 -7.90 -5.14
N TYR A 315 -24.81 -8.76 -5.04
CA TYR A 315 -24.51 -9.52 -3.83
C TYR A 315 -24.17 -8.59 -2.66
N LEU A 316 -23.23 -7.65 -2.81
CA LEU A 316 -22.83 -6.73 -1.74
C LEU A 316 -23.99 -5.84 -1.26
N ASP A 317 -24.85 -5.37 -2.19
CA ASP A 317 -26.05 -4.61 -1.87
C ASP A 317 -27.08 -5.48 -1.09
N ALA A 318 -27.14 -6.79 -1.34
CA ALA A 318 -28.09 -7.72 -0.73
C ALA A 318 -27.63 -8.31 0.61
N THR A 319 -26.32 -8.50 0.81
CA THR A 319 -25.77 -9.19 1.99
C THR A 319 -26.07 -8.47 3.31
N GLN A 320 -26.45 -7.18 3.28
CA GLN A 320 -26.88 -6.36 4.44
C GLN A 320 -25.99 -6.38 5.70
N SER A 321 -24.83 -7.06 5.66
CA SER A 321 -23.90 -7.22 6.76
C SER A 321 -22.61 -6.44 6.44
N PRO A 322 -22.54 -5.15 6.83
CA PRO A 322 -21.30 -4.40 6.82
C PRO A 322 -20.16 -5.13 7.55
N ASP A 323 -20.50 -5.93 8.56
CA ASP A 323 -19.53 -6.69 9.34
C ASP A 323 -18.86 -7.80 8.52
N ALA A 324 -19.53 -8.37 7.51
CA ALA A 324 -18.97 -9.45 6.70
C ALA A 324 -18.10 -8.92 5.55
N THR A 325 -18.49 -7.80 4.94
CA THR A 325 -17.91 -7.26 3.69
C THR A 325 -17.12 -5.97 3.88
N GLY A 326 -17.28 -5.29 5.02
CA GLY A 326 -16.74 -3.94 5.26
C GLY A 326 -17.37 -2.85 4.39
N THR A 327 -18.41 -3.18 3.60
CA THR A 327 -19.13 -2.21 2.77
C THR A 327 -20.23 -1.55 3.60
N ASN A 328 -20.19 -0.22 3.73
CA ASN A 328 -21.23 0.56 4.40
C ASN A 328 -21.93 1.50 3.42
N SER A 329 -23.07 2.07 3.83
CA SER A 329 -23.90 2.96 2.99
C SER A 329 -23.23 4.29 2.61
N GLY A 330 -22.02 4.56 3.10
CA GLY A 330 -21.24 5.76 2.81
C GLY A 330 -20.06 5.50 1.89
N VAL A 331 -18.88 5.89 2.34
CA VAL A 331 -17.64 5.94 1.54
C VAL A 331 -17.22 4.55 1.03
N PHE A 332 -17.59 3.48 1.74
CA PHE A 332 -17.27 2.11 1.35
C PHE A 332 -18.36 1.41 0.55
N ARG A 333 -19.32 2.16 0.00
CA ARG A 333 -20.32 1.57 -0.88
C ARG A 333 -19.68 1.11 -2.18
N PHE A 334 -20.04 -0.08 -2.65
CA PHE A 334 -19.64 -0.55 -3.98
C PHE A 334 -20.58 0.02 -5.05
N ASP A 335 -20.22 1.18 -5.61
CA ASP A 335 -21.02 1.91 -6.59
C ASP A 335 -20.69 1.56 -8.05
N ASP A 336 -21.43 2.18 -8.98
CA ASP A 336 -21.26 1.97 -10.42
C ASP A 336 -19.90 2.46 -10.94
N ALA A 337 -19.30 3.48 -10.31
CA ALA A 337 -17.99 4.00 -10.71
C ALA A 337 -16.88 3.00 -10.36
N LYS A 338 -16.92 2.43 -9.14
CA LYS A 338 -16.01 1.37 -8.70
C LYS A 338 -16.18 0.10 -9.53
N CYS A 339 -17.41 -0.28 -9.84
CA CYS A 339 -17.72 -1.38 -10.74
C CYS A 339 -17.14 -1.15 -12.16
N ALA A 340 -17.29 0.05 -12.71
CA ALA A 340 -16.72 0.41 -14.01
C ALA A 340 -15.18 0.35 -14.02
N ALA A 341 -14.53 0.83 -12.95
CA ALA A 341 -13.08 0.77 -12.81
C ALA A 341 -12.58 -0.69 -12.81
N LEU A 342 -13.26 -1.57 -12.07
CA LEU A 342 -12.96 -3.00 -12.03
C LEU A 342 -13.16 -3.68 -13.38
N VAL A 343 -14.26 -3.39 -14.07
CA VAL A 343 -14.48 -3.90 -15.45
C VAL A 343 -13.35 -3.47 -16.38
N GLY A 344 -12.92 -2.20 -16.28
CA GLY A 344 -11.85 -1.65 -17.11
C GLY A 344 -10.51 -2.36 -16.92
N GLN A 345 -10.06 -2.52 -15.67
CA GLN A 345 -8.77 -3.15 -15.37
C GLN A 345 -8.77 -4.67 -15.54
N SER A 346 -9.91 -5.33 -15.34
CA SER A 346 -10.04 -6.78 -15.45
C SER A 346 -10.33 -7.27 -16.86
N MET A 347 -10.32 -6.39 -17.86
CA MET A 347 -10.56 -6.77 -19.25
C MET A 347 -9.24 -7.25 -19.90
N PRO A 348 -9.08 -8.56 -20.19
CA PRO A 348 -7.86 -9.03 -20.81
C PRO A 348 -7.81 -8.71 -22.29
N GLN A 349 -6.61 -8.45 -22.77
CA GLN A 349 -6.30 -8.45 -24.19
C GLN A 349 -5.99 -9.88 -24.66
N TYR A 350 -6.58 -10.29 -25.80
CA TYR A 350 -6.39 -11.65 -26.33
C TYR A 350 -5.27 -11.66 -27.36
N TYR A 351 -4.26 -12.50 -27.14
CA TYR A 351 -3.20 -12.71 -28.11
C TYR A 351 -3.71 -13.48 -29.33
N LYS A 352 -3.57 -12.85 -30.50
CA LYS A 352 -4.10 -13.30 -31.80
C LYS A 352 -5.59 -13.65 -31.73
N GLY A 353 -6.35 -12.94 -30.91
CA GLY A 353 -7.79 -13.17 -30.70
C GLY A 353 -8.15 -14.49 -30.01
N ASN A 354 -7.16 -15.27 -29.56
CA ASN A 354 -7.39 -16.63 -29.06
C ASN A 354 -7.50 -16.69 -27.54
N ARG A 355 -6.54 -16.14 -26.78
CA ARG A 355 -6.50 -16.26 -25.31
C ARG A 355 -5.83 -15.08 -24.59
N PRO A 356 -6.21 -14.80 -23.33
CA PRO A 356 -5.41 -13.95 -22.45
C PRO A 356 -4.03 -14.61 -22.22
N ILE A 357 -2.96 -13.81 -22.27
CA ILE A 357 -1.59 -14.29 -22.00
C ILE A 357 -1.35 -14.40 -20.49
N MET A 358 -1.67 -13.34 -19.76
CA MET A 358 -1.43 -13.24 -18.33
C MET A 358 -2.56 -12.45 -17.67
N ILE A 359 -2.91 -12.88 -16.46
CA ILE A 359 -3.83 -12.17 -15.57
C ILE A 359 -3.06 -12.00 -14.26
N ILE A 360 -2.99 -10.77 -13.79
CA ILE A 360 -2.42 -10.44 -12.48
C ILE A 360 -3.58 -10.41 -11.49
N THR A 361 -3.50 -11.22 -10.44
CA THR A 361 -4.50 -11.25 -9.38
C THR A 361 -3.94 -10.62 -8.12
N GLY A 362 -4.64 -9.63 -7.57
CA GLY A 362 -4.39 -9.08 -6.24
C GLY A 362 -5.44 -9.57 -5.23
N GLN A 363 -5.09 -9.60 -3.95
CA GLN A 363 -6.02 -10.01 -2.88
C GLN A 363 -7.21 -9.05 -2.78
N SER A 364 -6.95 -7.74 -2.78
CA SER A 364 -8.00 -6.72 -2.67
C SER A 364 -7.55 -5.41 -3.29
N MET A 365 -8.51 -4.50 -3.52
CA MET A 365 -8.17 -3.12 -3.86
C MET A 365 -7.61 -2.41 -2.64
N HIS A 366 -6.54 -1.62 -2.83
CA HIS A 366 -6.09 -0.71 -1.80
C HIS A 366 -7.21 0.28 -1.45
N ILE A 367 -7.40 0.60 -0.17
CA ILE A 367 -8.52 1.44 0.30
C ILE A 367 -8.62 2.77 -0.46
N ASN A 368 -7.50 3.43 -0.72
CA ASN A 368 -7.48 4.69 -1.46
C ASN A 368 -8.04 4.49 -2.88
N ASP A 369 -7.63 3.41 -3.55
CA ASP A 369 -8.11 3.11 -4.89
C ASP A 369 -9.58 2.72 -4.87
N TYR A 370 -10.00 1.96 -3.86
CA TYR A 370 -11.39 1.57 -3.66
C TYR A 370 -12.30 2.79 -3.45
N ILE A 371 -11.92 3.71 -2.57
CA ILE A 371 -12.71 4.91 -2.23
C ILE A 371 -12.90 5.78 -3.47
N HIS A 372 -11.85 5.97 -4.26
CA HIS A 372 -11.88 6.84 -5.43
C HIS A 372 -12.26 6.13 -6.73
N GLY A 373 -12.56 4.83 -6.69
CA GLY A 373 -12.81 4.04 -7.90
C GLY A 373 -11.64 4.09 -8.88
N ARG A 374 -10.40 4.12 -8.37
CA ARG A 374 -9.20 4.15 -9.21
C ARG A 374 -8.86 2.74 -9.69
N PRO A 375 -8.59 2.56 -10.98
CA PRO A 375 -8.00 1.32 -11.46
C PRO A 375 -6.52 1.23 -11.02
N PHE A 376 -6.02 0.00 -11.01
CA PHE A 376 -4.67 -0.37 -10.63
C PHE A 376 -3.58 0.44 -11.34
N SER A 377 -3.74 0.68 -12.64
CA SER A 377 -2.80 1.44 -13.48
C SER A 377 -2.61 2.90 -13.05
N PHE A 378 -3.63 3.47 -12.39
CA PHE A 378 -3.61 4.83 -11.85
C PHE A 378 -3.53 4.84 -10.32
N SER A 379 -3.16 3.71 -9.72
CA SER A 379 -3.05 3.57 -8.28
C SER A 379 -1.99 4.50 -7.71
N ARG A 380 -2.35 5.10 -6.56
CA ARG A 380 -1.39 5.84 -5.73
C ARG A 380 -0.76 4.95 -4.65
N ASP A 381 -1.24 3.71 -4.52
CA ASP A 381 -0.65 2.75 -3.61
C ASP A 381 0.79 2.45 -4.04
N PRO A 382 1.76 2.63 -3.14
CA PRO A 382 3.16 2.43 -3.49
C PRO A 382 3.53 0.97 -3.85
N GLY A 383 2.75 -0.03 -3.41
CA GLY A 383 2.90 -1.43 -3.81
C GLY A 383 2.39 -1.68 -5.24
N ASN A 384 1.22 -1.14 -5.59
CA ASN A 384 0.72 -1.16 -6.97
C ASN A 384 1.64 -0.39 -7.93
N GLN A 385 2.21 0.73 -7.47
CA GLN A 385 3.22 1.46 -8.23
C GLN A 385 4.49 0.63 -8.46
N LEU A 386 4.86 -0.24 -7.53
CA LEU A 386 6.00 -1.16 -7.69
C LEU A 386 5.78 -2.12 -8.85
N VAL A 387 4.61 -2.76 -8.88
CA VAL A 387 4.24 -3.68 -9.97
C VAL A 387 4.16 -2.91 -11.30
N SER A 388 3.63 -1.69 -11.27
CA SER A 388 3.60 -0.82 -12.45
C SER A 388 5.01 -0.48 -12.96
N GLN A 389 5.94 -0.21 -12.05
CA GLN A 389 7.35 0.00 -12.39
C GLN A 389 7.97 -1.26 -12.96
N LEU A 390 7.77 -2.43 -12.36
CA LEU A 390 8.30 -3.71 -12.87
C LEU A 390 7.85 -3.98 -14.32
N LEU A 391 6.57 -3.78 -14.59
CA LEU A 391 6.01 -3.88 -15.93
C LEU A 391 6.65 -2.88 -16.90
N SER A 392 6.92 -1.65 -16.47
CA SER A 392 7.57 -0.64 -17.31
C SER A 392 9.00 -1.00 -17.71
N HIS A 393 9.74 -1.67 -16.82
CA HIS A 393 11.12 -2.09 -17.05
C HIS A 393 11.25 -3.22 -18.07
N ILE A 394 10.24 -4.09 -18.19
CA ILE A 394 10.27 -5.26 -19.08
C ILE A 394 9.92 -4.89 -20.53
N GLY A 395 9.34 -3.71 -20.77
CA GLY A 395 8.93 -3.23 -22.09
C GLY A 395 9.49 -1.88 -22.52
N ASN A 396 10.37 -1.25 -21.73
CA ASN A 396 10.82 0.15 -21.90
C ASN A 396 9.65 1.14 -22.10
N ARG A 397 8.56 1.00 -21.34
CA ARG A 397 7.37 1.85 -21.48
C ARG A 397 6.77 2.21 -20.14
N ASP A 398 6.38 3.47 -19.96
CA ASP A 398 5.53 3.84 -18.84
C ASP A 398 4.12 3.26 -19.07
N LEU A 399 3.62 2.43 -18.15
CA LEU A 399 2.25 1.91 -18.21
C LEU A 399 1.21 3.02 -18.23
N ARG A 400 1.52 4.19 -17.65
CA ARG A 400 0.63 5.36 -17.66
C ARG A 400 0.40 5.91 -19.08
N GLU A 401 1.30 5.64 -20.00
CA GLU A 401 1.18 6.00 -21.42
C GLU A 401 0.40 4.95 -22.23
N MET A 402 0.20 3.74 -21.69
CA MET A 402 -0.62 2.73 -22.32
C MET A 402 -2.09 3.03 -22.04
N CYS A 403 -2.82 3.47 -23.07
CA CYS A 403 -4.28 3.62 -22.99
C CYS A 403 -5.02 2.30 -22.71
N VAL A 404 -4.33 1.16 -22.88
CA VAL A 404 -4.85 -0.21 -22.70
C VAL A 404 -3.70 -1.11 -22.26
N GLU A 405 -3.79 -1.70 -21.06
CA GLU A 405 -2.78 -2.62 -20.54
C GLU A 405 -2.88 -3.99 -21.22
N PRO A 406 -1.75 -4.66 -21.56
CA PRO A 406 -1.78 -5.97 -22.19
C PRO A 406 -2.24 -7.09 -21.25
N PHE A 407 -2.23 -6.85 -19.93
CA PHE A 407 -2.55 -7.82 -18.90
C PHE A 407 -3.77 -7.36 -18.12
N ALA A 408 -4.70 -8.27 -17.85
CA ALA A 408 -5.82 -7.97 -16.97
C ALA A 408 -5.35 -7.98 -15.51
N TYR A 409 -5.82 -7.01 -14.74
CA TYR A 409 -5.71 -7.00 -13.29
C TYR A 409 -7.05 -7.36 -12.65
N TYR A 410 -7.08 -8.39 -11.81
CA TYR A 410 -8.29 -8.84 -11.11
C TYR A 410 -8.09 -8.80 -9.60
N CYS A 411 -9.05 -8.22 -8.88
CA CYS A 411 -9.06 -8.21 -7.42
C CYS A 411 -9.95 -9.33 -6.91
N LEU A 412 -9.40 -10.24 -6.10
CA LEU A 412 -10.12 -11.38 -5.51
C LEU A 412 -11.32 -10.90 -4.67
N ALA A 413 -11.06 -10.03 -3.69
CA ALA A 413 -12.08 -9.36 -2.90
C ALA A 413 -12.03 -7.86 -3.22
N PRO A 414 -12.84 -7.36 -4.17
CA PRO A 414 -12.91 -5.93 -4.49
C PRO A 414 -13.64 -5.12 -3.42
N TRP A 415 -13.71 -5.59 -2.17
CA TRP A 415 -14.38 -4.92 -1.06
C TRP A 415 -13.53 -5.00 0.21
N PRO A 416 -13.81 -4.15 1.21
CA PRO A 416 -12.85 -3.89 2.28
C PRO A 416 -12.51 -5.08 3.20
N GLN A 417 -13.50 -5.85 3.62
CA GLN A 417 -13.33 -6.94 4.58
C GLN A 417 -13.95 -8.22 4.05
N HIS A 418 -13.37 -9.38 4.31
CA HIS A 418 -13.92 -10.65 3.87
C HIS A 418 -13.92 -11.65 5.01
N GLU A 419 -15.01 -11.69 5.79
CA GLU A 419 -15.18 -12.68 6.86
C GLU A 419 -15.16 -14.12 6.31
N ASN A 420 -15.63 -14.30 5.07
CA ASN A 420 -15.60 -15.59 4.37
C ASN A 420 -15.02 -15.44 2.96
N LEU A 421 -13.85 -16.06 2.73
CA LEU A 421 -13.20 -16.09 1.42
C LEU A 421 -13.94 -16.93 0.37
N ARG A 422 -14.87 -17.81 0.77
CA ARG A 422 -15.58 -18.70 -0.16
C ARG A 422 -16.27 -17.92 -1.29
N ASP A 423 -17.00 -16.87 -0.95
CA ASP A 423 -17.77 -16.11 -1.96
C ASP A 423 -16.83 -15.33 -2.90
N ALA A 424 -15.75 -14.75 -2.36
CA ALA A 424 -14.71 -14.11 -3.17
C ALA A 424 -14.06 -15.10 -4.14
N ILE A 425 -13.76 -16.31 -3.67
CA ILE A 425 -13.22 -17.40 -4.49
C ILE A 425 -14.22 -17.81 -5.59
N GLU A 426 -15.51 -17.92 -5.28
CA GLU A 426 -16.55 -18.23 -6.28
C GLU A 426 -16.62 -17.16 -7.37
N PHE A 427 -16.56 -15.87 -6.99
CA PHE A 427 -16.51 -14.78 -7.97
C PHE A 427 -15.23 -14.85 -8.82
N MET A 428 -14.07 -15.08 -8.22
CA MET A 428 -12.83 -15.27 -8.97
C MET A 428 -12.93 -16.42 -9.97
N TRP A 429 -13.54 -17.54 -9.57
CA TRP A 429 -13.74 -18.66 -10.48
C TRP A 429 -14.69 -18.32 -11.62
N ASP A 430 -15.76 -17.57 -11.35
CA ASP A 430 -16.66 -17.08 -12.39
C ASP A 430 -15.95 -16.12 -13.36
N TYR A 431 -15.08 -15.25 -12.86
CA TYR A 431 -14.21 -14.43 -13.70
C TYR A 431 -13.29 -15.27 -14.58
N PHE A 432 -12.61 -16.28 -14.02
CA PHE A 432 -11.73 -17.16 -14.80
C PHE A 432 -12.48 -17.97 -15.88
N LYS A 433 -13.71 -18.39 -15.61
CA LYS A 433 -14.59 -18.99 -16.63
C LYS A 433 -14.98 -17.99 -17.71
N ILE A 434 -15.14 -16.71 -17.38
CA ILE A 434 -15.49 -15.68 -18.37
C ILE A 434 -14.34 -15.43 -19.32
N VAL A 435 -13.12 -15.25 -18.81
CA VAL A 435 -11.93 -15.00 -19.65
C VAL A 435 -11.48 -16.25 -20.41
N LYS A 436 -12.04 -17.43 -20.11
CA LYS A 436 -11.89 -18.70 -20.84
C LYS A 436 -13.19 -19.55 -20.88
N PRO A 437 -14.25 -19.25 -21.68
CA PRO A 437 -15.47 -20.06 -21.68
C PRO A 437 -15.56 -21.03 -22.89
N PRO A 438 -16.38 -22.12 -22.86
CA PRO A 438 -17.20 -22.68 -21.76
C PRO A 438 -16.91 -24.18 -21.44
N LEU A 439 -17.09 -24.69 -20.21
CA LEU A 439 -18.29 -25.47 -19.83
C LEU A 439 -18.43 -25.77 -18.31
N VAL A 440 -19.58 -26.36 -18.00
CA VAL A 440 -20.35 -26.55 -16.75
C VAL A 440 -19.66 -27.27 -15.60
N GLY A 441 -19.84 -26.69 -14.40
CA GLY A 441 -19.98 -27.41 -13.13
C GLY A 441 -18.70 -27.76 -12.39
N TYR A 442 -18.40 -27.06 -11.28
CA TYR A 442 -17.55 -27.62 -10.23
C TYR A 442 -17.76 -26.96 -8.86
N GLN A 443 -17.65 -27.76 -7.79
CA GLN A 443 -17.57 -27.39 -6.37
C GLN A 443 -16.11 -27.50 -5.91
N GLY A 444 -15.49 -26.39 -5.52
CA GLY A 444 -14.05 -26.29 -5.25
C GLY A 444 -13.61 -26.78 -3.86
N ASN A 445 -12.39 -27.31 -3.82
CA ASN A 445 -11.56 -27.40 -2.61
C ASN A 445 -10.34 -26.47 -2.74
N TYR A 446 -9.93 -25.93 -1.59
CA TYR A 446 -9.07 -24.77 -1.37
C TYR A 446 -7.58 -24.98 -1.73
N LEU A 447 -6.90 -23.92 -2.19
CA LEU A 447 -5.42 -23.85 -2.26
C LEU A 447 -4.88 -23.25 -0.95
N TYR A 448 -3.95 -23.96 -0.32
CA TYR A 448 -3.01 -23.42 0.66
C TYR A 448 -1.64 -23.28 -0.02
N TYR A 449 -0.91 -22.19 0.22
CA TYR A 449 0.40 -21.94 -0.38
C TYR A 449 1.52 -22.05 0.67
N TYR A 450 2.60 -22.74 0.32
CA TYR A 450 3.85 -22.72 1.08
C TYR A 450 4.82 -21.70 0.47
N VAL A 451 5.64 -21.04 1.29
CA VAL A 451 6.66 -20.07 0.87
C VAL A 451 7.66 -20.65 -0.15
N ASP A 452 7.84 -21.97 -0.16
CA ASP A 452 8.66 -22.69 -1.14
C ASP A 452 8.10 -22.69 -2.57
N GLU A 453 6.83 -22.27 -2.77
CA GLU A 453 6.19 -22.20 -4.08
C GLU A 453 6.21 -20.78 -4.69
N ILE A 454 6.72 -19.76 -3.98
CA ILE A 454 6.74 -18.38 -4.48
C ILE A 454 7.75 -18.24 -5.62
N GLY A 455 7.31 -17.67 -6.74
CA GLY A 455 8.10 -17.37 -7.93
C GLY A 455 8.32 -18.56 -8.87
N GLU A 456 7.98 -19.80 -8.46
CA GLU A 456 8.10 -20.99 -9.30
C GLU A 456 6.82 -21.23 -10.12
N PRO A 457 6.91 -21.57 -11.42
CA PRO A 457 5.75 -21.90 -12.24
C PRO A 457 5.20 -23.28 -11.94
N ILE A 458 3.90 -23.33 -11.62
CA ILE A 458 3.19 -24.57 -11.31
C ILE A 458 2.02 -24.74 -12.27
N ARG A 459 1.91 -25.93 -12.86
CA ARG A 459 0.72 -26.31 -13.64
C ARG A 459 -0.44 -26.58 -12.69
N ARG A 460 -1.57 -25.93 -12.94
CA ARG A 460 -2.82 -26.10 -12.20
C ARG A 460 -3.95 -26.43 -13.17
N GLN A 461 -5.02 -27.02 -12.64
CA GLN A 461 -6.19 -27.42 -13.40
C GLN A 461 -7.45 -26.88 -12.71
N MET A 462 -8.38 -26.35 -13.51
CA MET A 462 -9.72 -25.94 -13.11
C MET A 462 -10.73 -26.57 -14.08
N GLY A 463 -11.49 -27.56 -13.61
CA GLY A 463 -12.34 -28.37 -14.49
C GLY A 463 -11.48 -29.06 -15.55
N GLU A 464 -11.79 -28.85 -16.83
CA GLU A 464 -10.97 -29.37 -17.93
C GLU A 464 -9.79 -28.43 -18.27
N HIS A 465 -9.80 -27.18 -17.79
CA HIS A 465 -8.84 -26.16 -18.21
C HIS A 465 -7.56 -26.18 -17.38
N HIS A 466 -6.43 -26.16 -18.07
CA HIS A 466 -5.10 -26.04 -17.48
C HIS A 466 -4.59 -24.60 -17.57
N PHE A 467 -3.77 -24.22 -16.60
CA PHE A 467 -3.08 -22.94 -16.57
C PHE A 467 -1.76 -23.08 -15.81
N ILE A 468 -0.84 -22.16 -16.08
CA ILE A 468 0.39 -22.02 -15.32
C ILE A 468 0.16 -20.90 -14.31
N HIS A 469 0.38 -21.21 -13.04
CA HIS A 469 0.30 -20.29 -11.92
C HIS A 469 1.70 -19.97 -11.44
N VAL A 470 1.99 -18.69 -11.25
CA VAL A 470 3.24 -18.21 -10.65
C VAL A 470 2.85 -17.36 -9.45
N SER A 471 3.05 -17.88 -8.25
CA SER A 471 2.78 -17.13 -7.02
C SER A 471 3.80 -16.00 -6.89
N LEU A 472 3.35 -14.79 -6.59
CA LEU A 472 4.22 -13.64 -6.39
C LEU A 472 4.20 -13.20 -4.92
N MET A 473 5.28 -12.57 -4.46
CA MET A 473 5.28 -11.94 -3.16
C MET A 473 4.38 -10.70 -3.20
N GLU A 474 3.56 -10.51 -2.17
CA GLU A 474 2.71 -9.31 -2.07
C GLU A 474 3.59 -8.04 -2.03
N PRO A 475 3.36 -7.03 -2.90
CA PRO A 475 4.22 -5.83 -2.97
C PRO A 475 4.31 -5.03 -1.68
N SER A 476 3.28 -5.08 -0.83
CA SER A 476 3.30 -4.46 0.51
C SER A 476 4.43 -5.02 1.38
N ARG A 477 4.82 -6.28 1.17
CA ARG A 477 5.93 -6.95 1.84
C ARG A 477 7.30 -6.47 1.36
N CYS A 478 7.40 -5.57 0.40
CA CYS A 478 8.69 -4.94 0.04
C CYS A 478 9.08 -3.77 0.97
N ARG A 479 8.36 -3.60 2.09
CA ARG A 479 8.37 -2.39 2.94
C ARG A 479 8.27 -2.75 4.42
N TYR A 480 9.12 -3.66 4.86
CA TYR A 480 9.37 -3.95 6.26
C TYR A 480 9.94 -2.75 7.01
N GLY A 481 10.44 -1.71 6.34
CA GLY A 481 11.00 -0.52 6.99
C GLY A 481 12.43 -0.71 7.51
N VAL A 482 13.03 -1.87 7.21
CA VAL A 482 14.46 -2.15 7.37
C VAL A 482 15.06 -2.10 5.98
N GLU A 483 15.82 -1.04 5.68
CA GLU A 483 16.29 -0.73 4.32
C GLU A 483 16.99 -1.89 3.61
N PHE A 484 17.78 -2.65 4.35
CA PHE A 484 18.44 -3.86 3.82
C PHE A 484 17.42 -4.94 3.43
N ILE A 485 16.46 -5.26 4.30
CA ILE A 485 15.42 -6.27 4.03
C ILE A 485 14.48 -5.80 2.93
N ASP A 486 14.10 -4.52 2.92
CA ASP A 486 13.29 -3.92 1.87
C ASP A 486 13.97 -4.07 0.50
N GLY A 487 15.30 -3.86 0.45
CA GLY A 487 16.11 -4.11 -0.74
C GLY A 487 16.08 -5.58 -1.18
N LEU A 488 16.26 -6.52 -0.25
CA LEU A 488 16.19 -7.96 -0.53
C LEU A 488 14.80 -8.40 -1.01
N ALA A 489 13.75 -7.89 -0.39
CA ALA A 489 12.37 -8.16 -0.75
C ALA A 489 12.04 -7.59 -2.14
N CYS A 490 12.44 -6.35 -2.44
CA CYS A 490 12.29 -5.76 -3.77
C CYS A 490 13.02 -6.58 -4.85
N ASN A 491 14.22 -7.05 -4.53
CA ASN A 491 15.03 -7.90 -5.39
C ASN A 491 14.34 -9.23 -5.70
N PHE A 492 13.91 -9.96 -4.66
CA PHE A 492 13.18 -11.20 -4.83
C PHE A 492 11.86 -11.00 -5.60
N MET A 493 11.13 -9.92 -5.33
CA MET A 493 9.92 -9.57 -6.07
C MET A 493 10.21 -9.32 -7.55
N HIS A 494 11.30 -8.61 -7.87
CA HIS A 494 11.72 -8.38 -9.24
C HIS A 494 11.97 -9.70 -9.97
N THR A 495 12.79 -10.58 -9.40
CA THR A 495 13.16 -11.84 -10.07
C THR A 495 11.95 -12.76 -10.24
N SER A 496 11.08 -12.84 -9.22
CA SER A 496 9.84 -13.61 -9.29
C SER A 496 8.91 -13.06 -10.38
N PHE A 497 8.78 -11.74 -10.48
CA PHE A 497 7.96 -11.10 -11.50
C PHE A 497 8.52 -11.30 -12.91
N VAL A 498 9.84 -11.17 -13.07
CA VAL A 498 10.53 -11.47 -14.34
C VAL A 498 10.33 -12.94 -14.73
N ASN A 499 10.30 -13.86 -13.75
CA ASN A 499 10.02 -15.26 -14.02
C ASN A 499 8.59 -15.49 -14.56
N ALA A 500 7.60 -14.83 -13.96
CA ALA A 500 6.22 -14.86 -14.47
C ALA A 500 6.14 -14.34 -15.91
N MET A 501 6.89 -13.29 -16.23
CA MET A 501 6.97 -12.73 -17.57
C MET A 501 7.67 -13.67 -18.57
N LEU A 502 8.73 -14.35 -18.14
CA LEU A 502 9.39 -15.39 -18.94
C LEU A 502 8.43 -16.55 -19.26
N VAL A 503 7.63 -16.99 -18.30
CA VAL A 503 6.60 -18.02 -18.50
C VAL A 503 5.55 -17.55 -19.50
N ALA A 504 5.07 -16.31 -19.36
CA ALA A 504 4.14 -15.70 -20.31
C ALA A 504 4.73 -15.62 -21.73
N ASP A 505 6.03 -15.31 -21.86
CA ASP A 505 6.75 -15.38 -23.13
C ASP A 505 6.75 -16.81 -23.70
N LYS A 506 6.98 -17.86 -22.90
CA LYS A 506 6.93 -19.24 -23.41
C LYS A 506 5.53 -19.66 -23.84
N VAL A 507 4.49 -19.24 -23.12
CA VAL A 507 3.11 -19.45 -23.54
C VAL A 507 2.86 -18.81 -24.90
N MET A 508 3.29 -17.56 -25.11
CA MET A 508 3.17 -16.91 -26.42
C MET A 508 3.90 -17.70 -27.52
N GLN A 509 5.03 -18.35 -27.21
CA GLN A 509 5.85 -19.07 -28.19
C GLN A 509 5.12 -20.33 -28.66
N VAL A 510 4.49 -21.03 -27.72
CA VAL A 510 3.62 -22.18 -28.02
C VAL A 510 2.41 -21.75 -28.83
N LEU A 511 1.78 -20.63 -28.49
CA LEU A 511 0.63 -20.10 -29.23
C LEU A 511 0.99 -19.65 -30.67
N ASP A 512 2.28 -19.47 -30.97
CA ASP A 512 2.75 -19.19 -32.34
C ASP A 512 2.92 -20.48 -33.18
N ASP A 513 2.93 -21.68 -32.56
CA ASP A 513 3.15 -22.99 -33.21
C ASP A 513 1.94 -23.93 -32.99
N TYR A 514 0.89 -23.73 -33.79
CA TYR A 514 -0.32 -24.56 -33.74
C TYR A 514 -0.05 -26.04 -34.05
N GLU A 515 0.93 -26.35 -34.89
CA GLU A 515 1.25 -27.73 -35.22
C GLU A 515 1.86 -28.47 -34.02
N ALA A 516 2.70 -27.80 -33.23
CA ALA A 516 3.21 -28.37 -31.99
C ALA A 516 2.08 -28.65 -30.99
N ILE A 517 1.10 -27.75 -30.88
CA ILE A 517 -0.08 -27.95 -30.03
C ILE A 517 -0.87 -29.18 -30.48
N ASP A 518 -1.15 -29.33 -31.77
CA ASP A 518 -1.90 -30.47 -32.30
C ASP A 518 -1.17 -31.80 -32.07
N ARG A 519 0.15 -31.84 -32.30
CA ARG A 519 0.99 -33.02 -32.01
C ARG A 519 0.98 -33.40 -30.53
N GLU A 520 1.02 -32.40 -29.65
CA GLU A 520 0.96 -32.63 -28.21
C GLU A 520 -0.41 -33.13 -27.77
N MET A 521 -1.49 -32.59 -28.31
CA MET A 521 -2.85 -33.07 -28.06
C MET A 521 -3.02 -34.54 -28.43
N ASP A 522 -2.49 -34.96 -29.60
CA ASP A 522 -2.47 -36.36 -30.02
C ASP A 522 -1.66 -37.24 -29.03
N THR A 523 -0.58 -36.70 -28.49
CA THR A 523 0.30 -37.42 -27.55
C THR A 523 -0.38 -37.61 -26.20
N LEU A 524 -1.01 -36.56 -25.67
CA LEU A 524 -1.79 -36.61 -24.43
C LEU A 524 -3.01 -37.52 -24.57
N ALA A 525 -3.69 -37.49 -25.71
CA ALA A 525 -4.81 -38.39 -25.99
C ALA A 525 -4.36 -39.86 -25.94
N ARG A 526 -3.21 -40.20 -26.54
CA ARG A 526 -2.65 -41.56 -26.51
C ARG A 526 -2.23 -42.01 -25.11
N GLN A 527 -1.68 -41.11 -24.30
CA GLN A 527 -1.31 -41.39 -22.92
C GLN A 527 -2.54 -41.68 -22.06
N ASN A 528 -3.61 -40.90 -22.24
CA ASN A 528 -4.87 -41.08 -21.52
C ASN A 528 -5.67 -42.31 -22.00
N SER A 529 -5.56 -42.69 -23.27
CA SER A 529 -6.20 -43.89 -23.84
C SER A 529 -5.45 -45.20 -23.56
N GLY A 530 -4.31 -45.16 -22.84
CA GLY A 530 -3.50 -46.33 -22.48
C GLY A 530 -4.18 -47.34 -21.54
N SER A 531 -5.45 -47.12 -21.16
CA SER A 531 -6.25 -48.02 -20.32
C SER A 531 -7.42 -48.70 -21.04
N THR A 532 -7.61 -48.53 -22.36
CA THR A 532 -8.62 -49.31 -23.09
C THR A 532 -8.23 -49.53 -24.55
N GLN A 533 -7.80 -50.75 -24.88
CA GLN A 533 -7.68 -51.20 -26.27
C GLN A 533 -9.08 -51.33 -26.89
N GLY A 534 -9.35 -50.61 -27.98
CA GLY A 534 -10.55 -50.82 -28.79
C GLY A 534 -10.80 -49.75 -29.86
N SER A 535 -10.28 -50.00 -31.07
CA SER A 535 -10.80 -49.63 -32.42
C SER A 535 -11.51 -48.28 -32.65
N ASP A 536 -10.91 -47.40 -33.46
CA ASP A 536 -11.17 -47.17 -34.91
C ASP A 536 -10.90 -45.70 -35.33
N PRO A 537 -10.38 -45.43 -36.54
CA PRO A 537 -10.00 -44.09 -36.98
C PRO A 537 -11.21 -43.36 -37.59
N VAL A 538 -12.00 -42.69 -36.76
CA VAL A 538 -13.11 -41.83 -37.23
C VAL A 538 -12.64 -40.37 -37.33
N ARG A 539 -12.65 -39.89 -38.59
CA ARG A 539 -12.76 -38.50 -39.08
C ARG A 539 -12.26 -37.36 -38.17
N ARG A 540 -11.18 -36.71 -38.65
CA ARG A 540 -10.76 -35.34 -38.32
C ARG A 540 -11.86 -34.33 -38.67
N GLU A 541 -12.84 -34.16 -37.80
CA GLU A 541 -13.46 -32.85 -37.61
C GLU A 541 -12.56 -32.06 -36.66
N GLN A 542 -12.31 -30.79 -36.98
CA GLN A 542 -11.45 -29.90 -36.18
C GLN A 542 -11.85 -30.02 -34.70
N TYR A 543 -10.97 -30.63 -33.91
CA TYR A 543 -11.11 -30.67 -32.46
C TYR A 543 -11.02 -29.22 -31.99
N VAL A 544 -12.17 -28.54 -31.89
CA VAL A 544 -12.34 -27.35 -31.06
C VAL A 544 -12.38 -27.82 -29.60
N GLY A 545 -11.38 -28.60 -29.23
CA GLY A 545 -11.19 -29.15 -27.90
C GLY A 545 -10.37 -28.20 -27.05
N ASN A 546 -10.49 -28.37 -25.75
CA ASN A 546 -9.72 -27.62 -24.79
C ASN A 546 -8.21 -27.99 -24.87
N ASN A 547 -7.45 -27.25 -25.67
CA ASN A 547 -6.00 -27.45 -25.85
C ASN A 547 -5.12 -26.87 -24.72
N SER A 548 -5.71 -26.48 -23.58
CA SER A 548 -4.96 -25.81 -22.51
C SER A 548 -3.89 -26.68 -21.87
N GLU A 549 -4.12 -28.01 -21.77
CA GLU A 549 -3.15 -28.96 -21.25
C GLU A 549 -1.90 -29.03 -22.13
N ALA A 550 -2.09 -29.20 -23.44
CA ALA A 550 -1.01 -29.19 -24.42
C ALA A 550 -0.22 -27.88 -24.39
N VAL A 551 -0.91 -26.73 -24.33
CA VAL A 551 -0.25 -25.42 -24.22
C VAL A 551 0.61 -25.32 -22.95
N CYS A 552 0.08 -25.74 -21.79
CA CYS A 552 0.84 -25.72 -20.54
C CYS A 552 2.01 -26.71 -20.56
N SER A 553 1.82 -27.91 -21.11
CA SER A 553 2.86 -28.93 -21.25
C SER A 553 4.04 -28.44 -22.10
N LEU A 554 3.74 -27.87 -23.28
CA LEU A 554 4.76 -27.33 -24.17
C LEU A 554 5.45 -26.10 -23.59
N ALA A 555 4.71 -25.19 -22.94
CA ALA A 555 5.27 -23.98 -22.38
C ALA A 555 6.23 -24.29 -21.21
N MET A 556 5.87 -25.25 -20.35
CA MET A 556 6.75 -25.72 -19.28
C MET A 556 8.01 -26.40 -19.82
N ARG A 557 7.91 -27.18 -20.90
CA ARG A 557 9.11 -27.74 -21.57
C ARG A 557 10.03 -26.66 -22.13
N LEU A 558 9.48 -25.67 -22.83
CA LEU A 558 10.28 -24.53 -23.32
C LEU A 558 10.93 -23.73 -22.17
N TYR A 559 10.26 -23.66 -21.02
CA TYR A 559 10.81 -23.04 -19.82
C TYR A 559 11.96 -23.86 -19.22
N GLU A 560 11.83 -25.19 -19.13
CA GLU A 560 12.88 -26.10 -18.67
C GLU A 560 14.09 -26.13 -19.62
N ASP A 561 13.84 -26.15 -20.94
CA ASP A 561 14.87 -26.04 -21.96
C ASP A 561 15.63 -24.71 -21.84
N PHE A 562 14.89 -23.61 -21.64
CA PHE A 562 15.49 -22.30 -21.39
C PHE A 562 16.37 -22.31 -20.13
N ALA A 563 15.92 -22.93 -19.05
CA ALA A 563 16.69 -23.03 -17.80
C ALA A 563 18.03 -23.76 -17.98
N SER A 564 18.18 -24.56 -19.04
CA SER A 564 19.43 -25.26 -19.40
C SER A 564 20.40 -24.40 -20.24
N THR A 565 19.97 -23.24 -20.72
CA THR A 565 20.83 -22.29 -21.45
C THR A 565 21.74 -21.51 -20.48
N GLN A 566 22.78 -20.84 -21.00
CA GLN A 566 23.63 -19.97 -20.17
C GLN A 566 22.82 -18.86 -19.46
N ALA A 567 21.95 -18.16 -20.22
CA ALA A 567 21.11 -17.10 -19.68
C ALA A 567 20.10 -17.62 -18.65
N GLY A 568 19.45 -18.77 -18.93
CA GLY A 568 18.52 -19.39 -18.00
C GLY A 568 19.18 -19.93 -16.73
N GLY A 569 20.38 -20.50 -16.85
CA GLY A 569 21.16 -20.96 -15.71
C GLY A 569 21.63 -19.80 -14.81
N GLU A 570 22.00 -18.66 -15.39
CA GLU A 570 22.33 -17.44 -14.64
C GLU A 570 21.10 -16.85 -13.94
N PHE A 571 19.97 -16.74 -14.65
CA PHE A 571 18.71 -16.29 -14.08
C PHE A 571 18.25 -17.18 -12.91
N ARG A 572 18.28 -18.51 -13.09
CA ARG A 572 17.90 -19.47 -12.05
C ARG A 572 18.80 -19.38 -10.82
N ARG A 573 20.11 -19.16 -11.01
CA ARG A 573 21.05 -18.94 -9.89
C ARG A 573 20.69 -17.69 -9.11
N GLN A 574 20.35 -16.60 -9.81
CA GLN A 574 19.92 -15.36 -9.16
C GLN A 574 18.62 -15.55 -8.37
N PHE A 575 17.64 -16.25 -8.95
CA PHE A 575 16.37 -16.55 -8.28
C PHE A 575 16.55 -17.37 -7.00
N VAL A 576 17.39 -18.41 -7.04
CA VAL A 576 17.72 -19.23 -5.88
C VAL A 576 18.45 -18.39 -4.82
N GLU A 577 19.37 -17.53 -5.23
CA GLU A 577 20.11 -16.67 -4.31
C GLU A 577 19.21 -15.64 -3.63
N ASP A 578 18.34 -14.96 -4.39
CA ASP A 578 17.38 -14.00 -3.83
C ASP A 578 16.44 -14.67 -2.82
N THR A 579 15.92 -15.87 -3.17
CA THR A 579 15.07 -16.67 -2.28
C THR A 579 15.81 -17.03 -0.99
N ARG A 580 17.05 -17.51 -1.13
CA ARG A 580 17.89 -17.94 -0.01
C ARG A 580 18.21 -16.79 0.94
N VAL A 581 18.69 -15.68 0.40
CA VAL A 581 19.09 -14.50 1.17
C VAL A 581 17.87 -13.89 1.86
N LEU A 582 16.76 -13.70 1.14
CA LEU A 582 15.54 -13.19 1.77
C LEU A 582 15.09 -14.11 2.90
N ARG A 583 15.04 -15.43 2.69
CA ARG A 583 14.61 -16.41 3.71
C ARG A 583 15.49 -16.41 4.96
N THR A 584 16.82 -16.38 4.80
CA THR A 584 17.74 -16.37 5.93
C THR A 584 17.52 -15.12 6.78
N GLU A 585 17.53 -13.95 6.15
CA GLU A 585 17.41 -12.66 6.85
C GLU A 585 16.00 -12.44 7.44
N ALA A 586 14.98 -12.89 6.70
CA ALA A 586 13.57 -12.96 7.13
C ALA A 586 13.36 -13.73 8.44
N GLN A 587 13.97 -14.92 8.52
CA GLN A 587 13.84 -15.82 9.65
C GLN A 587 14.59 -15.28 10.86
N GLU A 588 15.78 -14.70 10.66
CA GLU A 588 16.56 -14.09 11.74
C GLU A 588 15.85 -12.89 12.39
N LEU A 589 15.04 -12.16 11.61
CA LEU A 589 14.28 -11.01 12.09
C LEU A 589 12.83 -11.34 12.50
N ALA A 590 12.40 -12.61 12.43
CA ALA A 590 11.03 -13.05 12.67
C ALA A 590 9.96 -12.27 11.86
N LEU A 591 10.34 -11.77 10.69
CA LEU A 591 9.47 -10.92 9.86
C LEU A 591 8.46 -11.73 9.03
N PHE A 592 8.72 -13.02 8.85
CA PHE A 592 7.84 -13.97 8.20
C PHE A 592 7.30 -14.89 9.28
N ILE A 593 6.14 -14.54 9.82
CA ILE A 593 5.41 -15.46 10.70
C ILE A 593 4.84 -16.55 9.79
N HIS A 594 5.16 -17.80 10.13
CA HIS A 594 4.91 -19.02 9.37
C HIS A 594 3.44 -19.33 9.13
#